data_AF-A0A0A0J6G4-F1
#
_entry.id   AF-A0A0A0J6G4-F1
#
_cell.length_a   1.000
_cell.length_b   1.000
_cell.length_c   1.000
_cell.angle_alpha   90.00
_cell.angle_beta   90.00
_cell.angle_gamma   90.00
#
_symmetry.space_group_name_H-M   'P 1'
#
loop_
_entity.id
_entity.type
_entity.pdbx_description
1 polymer ?
#
loop_
_entity_poly.entity_id
_entity_poly.type
_entity_poly.pdbx_seq_one_letter_code
_entity_poly.pdbx_strand_id
1 'polypeptide(L)'
;MALKAAYMLEGTWNGFGRPVATADATGDFLDRWRANDPNGDWGFPTEVGDKLIVTRTEVDEPDVYLKVDEDAQGRALYDLSGLIWLPEHLRGQTG
;
A
#
# COMPACT_ATOMS: atom_id res chain seq x y z
N MET A 1 -10.15 -7.43 -5.44
CA MET A 1 -9.30 -6.43 -6.14
C MET A 1 -7.89 -6.59 -5.61
N ALA A 2 -6.88 -6.62 -6.48
CA ALA A 2 -5.50 -6.89 -6.09
C ALA A 2 -4.58 -5.69 -6.38
N LEU A 3 -3.67 -5.40 -5.45
CA LEU A 3 -2.55 -4.48 -5.60
C LEU A 3 -1.47 -5.14 -6.48
N LYS A 4 -0.90 -4.37 -7.42
CA LYS A 4 0.25 -4.80 -8.23
C LYS A 4 1.55 -4.57 -7.45
N ALA A 5 1.81 -5.40 -6.45
CA ALA A 5 3.03 -5.34 -5.67
C ALA A 5 4.25 -5.77 -6.51
N ALA A 6 5.40 -5.12 -6.29
CA ALA A 6 6.68 -5.56 -6.83
C ALA A 6 7.15 -6.84 -6.10
N TYR A 7 6.98 -6.87 -4.79
CA TYR A 7 7.25 -8.03 -3.94
C TYR A 7 6.50 -7.91 -2.59
N MET A 8 6.56 -8.96 -1.80
CA MET A 8 6.08 -8.99 -0.41
C MET A 8 7.29 -9.08 0.52
N LEU A 9 7.33 -8.25 1.57
CA LEU A 9 8.28 -8.47 2.66
C LEU A 9 7.88 -9.73 3.45
N GLU A 10 8.87 -10.39 4.04
CA GLU A 10 8.63 -11.53 4.92
C GLU A 10 7.82 -11.12 6.16
N GLY A 11 6.93 -12.03 6.59
CA GLY A 11 6.10 -11.86 7.77
C GLY A 11 4.89 -10.93 7.57
N THR A 12 4.32 -10.50 8.69
CA THR A 12 3.12 -9.65 8.74
C THR A 12 3.34 -8.48 9.68
N TRP A 13 2.66 -7.36 9.44
CA TRP A 13 2.59 -6.25 10.37
C TRP A 13 1.20 -6.21 11.01
N ASN A 14 1.07 -6.52 12.31
CA ASN A 14 -0.23 -6.59 13.00
C ASN A 14 -1.30 -7.45 12.29
N GLY A 15 -0.89 -8.53 11.62
CA GLY A 15 -1.78 -9.40 10.84
C GLY A 15 -2.07 -8.93 9.41
N PHE A 16 -1.56 -7.76 9.02
CA PHE A 16 -1.59 -7.26 7.65
C PHE A 16 -0.40 -7.78 6.85
N GLY A 17 -0.60 -7.91 5.55
CA GLY A 17 0.49 -8.14 4.61
C GLY A 17 1.41 -6.93 4.54
N ARG A 18 2.63 -7.17 4.06
CA ARG A 18 3.65 -6.14 3.88
C ARG A 18 4.05 -6.00 2.40
N PRO A 19 3.13 -5.61 1.51
CA PRO A 19 3.44 -5.45 0.09
C PRO A 19 4.33 -4.23 -0.12
N VAL A 20 5.24 -4.36 -1.10
CA VAL A 20 6.03 -3.24 -1.59
C VAL A 20 5.60 -2.90 -3.00
N ALA A 21 5.26 -1.65 -3.26
CA ALA A 21 4.78 -1.20 -4.56
C ALA A 21 5.18 0.25 -4.87
N THR A 22 5.06 0.63 -6.14
CA THR A 22 5.25 2.02 -6.59
C THR A 22 4.05 2.90 -6.23
N ALA A 23 4.24 4.22 -6.26
CA ALA A 23 3.14 5.18 -6.14
C ALA A 23 2.05 4.95 -7.20
N ASP A 24 2.42 4.71 -8.45
CA ASP A 24 1.48 4.41 -9.54
C ASP A 24 0.62 3.18 -9.27
N ALA A 25 1.24 2.08 -8.81
CA ALA A 25 0.53 0.85 -8.50
C ALA A 25 -0.42 1.02 -7.32
N THR A 26 -0.03 1.84 -6.35
CA THR A 26 -0.86 2.23 -5.20
C THR A 26 -2.04 3.09 -5.66
N GLY A 27 -1.81 4.07 -6.54
CA GLY A 27 -2.83 4.94 -7.12
C GLY A 27 -3.89 4.16 -7.88
N ASP A 28 -3.49 3.30 -8.81
CA ASP A 28 -4.40 2.42 -9.56
C ASP A 28 -5.23 1.50 -8.65
N PHE A 29 -4.64 1.02 -7.57
CA PHE A 29 -5.36 0.20 -6.59
C PHE A 29 -6.42 1.03 -5.85
N LEU A 30 -6.07 2.21 -5.36
CA LEU A 30 -6.98 3.08 -4.62
C LEU A 30 -8.08 3.68 -5.52
N ASP A 31 -7.79 3.95 -6.79
CA ASP A 31 -8.78 4.36 -7.78
C ASP A 31 -9.84 3.28 -7.98
N ARG A 32 -9.41 2.03 -8.17
CA ARG A 32 -10.32 0.89 -8.27
C ARG A 32 -11.09 0.69 -6.97
N TRP A 33 -10.48 0.90 -5.81
CA TRP A 33 -11.13 0.80 -4.50
C TRP A 33 -12.27 1.80 -4.39
N ARG A 34 -12.00 3.10 -4.61
CA ARG A 34 -13.03 4.16 -4.58
C ARG A 34 -14.16 3.92 -5.57
N ALA A 35 -13.87 3.34 -6.74
CA ALA A 35 -14.90 2.99 -7.71
C ALA A 35 -15.85 1.89 -7.20
N ASN A 36 -15.36 0.99 -6.34
CA ASN A 36 -16.14 -0.09 -5.75
C ASN A 36 -16.81 0.29 -4.42
N ASP A 37 -16.20 1.20 -3.66
CA ASP A 37 -16.71 1.73 -2.40
C ASP A 37 -16.66 3.26 -2.40
N PRO A 38 -17.69 3.93 -2.97
CA PRO A 38 -17.72 5.39 -3.06
C PRO A 38 -17.83 6.10 -1.72
N ASN A 39 -18.20 5.39 -0.65
CA ASN A 39 -18.26 5.91 0.71
C ASN A 39 -17.00 5.56 1.53
N GLY A 40 -16.04 4.86 0.93
CA GLY A 40 -14.77 4.53 1.56
C GLY A 40 -13.95 5.79 1.82
N ASP A 41 -13.12 5.74 2.85
CA ASP A 41 -12.37 6.90 3.34
C ASP A 41 -11.02 7.09 2.65
N TRP A 42 -10.60 6.16 1.79
CA TRP A 42 -9.30 6.18 1.11
C TRP A 42 -9.18 7.27 0.04
N GLY A 43 -8.25 8.20 0.28
CA GLY A 43 -7.87 9.27 -0.63
C GLY A 43 -6.72 8.90 -1.59
N PHE A 44 -5.95 9.89 -2.00
CA PHE A 44 -4.97 9.77 -3.09
C PHE A 44 -3.54 9.63 -2.56
N PRO A 45 -2.69 8.81 -3.19
CA PRO A 45 -1.27 8.75 -2.86
C PRO A 45 -0.54 9.96 -3.43
N THR A 46 0.36 10.55 -2.66
CA THR A 46 1.24 11.66 -3.07
C THR A 46 2.66 11.39 -2.61
N GLU A 47 3.62 11.45 -3.52
CA GLU A 47 5.05 11.33 -3.17
C GLU A 47 5.58 12.66 -2.61
N VAL A 48 6.23 12.59 -1.44
CA VAL A 48 6.88 13.73 -0.78
C VAL A 48 8.24 13.29 -0.26
N GLY A 49 9.29 13.53 -1.05
CA GLY A 49 10.64 13.03 -0.75
C GLY A 49 10.64 11.49 -0.71
N ASP A 50 11.19 10.91 0.36
CA ASP A 50 11.25 9.46 0.56
C ASP A 50 9.97 8.87 1.19
N LYS A 51 8.83 9.53 1.00
CA LYS A 51 7.55 9.13 1.59
C LYS A 51 6.45 9.10 0.54
N LEU A 52 5.56 8.13 0.67
CA LEU A 52 4.26 8.12 0.03
C LEU A 52 3.20 8.44 1.10
N ILE A 53 2.50 9.54 0.91
CA ILE A 53 1.43 9.99 1.80
C ILE A 53 0.10 9.60 1.16
N VAL A 54 -0.73 8.84 1.88
CA VAL A 54 -2.08 8.49 1.44
C VAL A 54 -3.08 9.16 2.37
N THR A 55 -3.89 10.06 1.81
CA THR A 55 -4.91 10.75 2.60
C THR A 55 -6.09 9.85 2.95
N ARG A 56 -6.75 10.14 4.07
CA ARG A 56 -8.02 9.52 4.47
C ARG A 56 -9.02 10.60 4.84
N THR A 57 -10.28 10.46 4.46
CA THR A 57 -11.29 11.50 4.69
C THR A 57 -11.84 11.49 6.11
N GLU A 58 -11.78 10.36 6.81
CA GLU A 58 -12.33 10.19 8.16
C GLU A 58 -11.24 10.11 9.26
N VAL A 59 -9.97 10.34 8.92
CA VAL A 59 -8.85 10.26 9.86
C VAL A 59 -8.05 11.57 9.82
N ASP A 60 -7.72 12.10 11.00
CA ASP A 60 -7.01 13.38 11.14
C ASP A 60 -5.56 13.33 10.61
N GLU A 61 -4.94 12.15 10.60
CA GLU A 61 -3.58 11.92 10.11
C GLU A 61 -3.59 11.02 8.85
N PRO A 62 -2.83 11.39 7.79
CA PRO A 62 -2.69 10.54 6.62
C PRO A 62 -1.79 9.34 6.92
N ASP A 63 -1.99 8.25 6.18
CA ASP A 63 -1.05 7.13 6.22
C ASP A 63 0.26 7.53 5.53
N VAL A 64 1.38 7.20 6.16
CA VAL A 64 2.72 7.53 5.68
C VAL A 64 3.51 6.24 5.47
N TYR A 65 3.90 6.00 4.23
CA TYR A 65 4.70 4.84 3.84
C TYR A 65 6.09 5.29 3.44
N LEU A 66 7.12 4.58 3.91
CA LEU A 66 8.51 4.93 3.65
C LEU A 66 9.01 4.26 2.38
N LYS A 67 9.81 4.99 1.60
CA LYS A 67 10.58 4.42 0.51
C LYS A 67 11.57 3.40 1.08
N VAL A 68 11.58 2.21 0.51
CA VAL A 68 12.47 1.11 0.91
C VAL A 68 13.42 0.70 -0.21
N ASP A 69 13.09 1.00 -1.47
CA ASP A 69 13.91 0.62 -2.62
C ASP A 69 13.55 1.44 -3.87
N GLU A 70 14.15 1.09 -5.00
CA GLU A 70 13.78 1.51 -6.35
C GLU A 70 13.61 0.29 -7.27
N ASP A 71 12.71 0.37 -8.25
CA ASP A 71 12.62 -0.66 -9.27
C ASP A 71 13.70 -0.49 -10.36
N ALA A 72 13.71 -1.41 -11.34
CA ALA A 72 14.68 -1.39 -12.43
C ALA A 72 14.59 -0.14 -13.33
N GLN A 73 13.55 0.68 -13.19
CA GLN A 73 13.34 1.94 -13.90
C GLN A 73 13.65 3.16 -13.02
N GLY A 74 14.10 2.96 -11.77
CA GLY A 74 14.39 4.03 -10.82
C GLY A 74 13.15 4.61 -10.14
N ARG A 75 11.99 3.93 -10.21
CA ARG A 75 10.78 4.38 -9.52
C ARG A 75 10.84 3.95 -8.06
N ALA A 76 10.48 4.86 -7.16
CA ALA A 76 10.46 4.57 -5.73
C ALA A 76 9.48 3.44 -5.38
N LEU A 77 9.92 2.56 -4.48
CA LEU A 77 9.15 1.47 -3.92
C LEU A 77 8.91 1.71 -2.43
N TYR A 78 7.66 1.56 -2.01
CA TYR A 78 7.20 1.90 -0.66
C TYR A 78 6.72 0.66 0.10
N ASP A 79 7.09 0.54 1.38
CA ASP A 79 6.52 -0.50 2.27
C ASP A 79 5.11 -0.09 2.68
N LEU A 80 4.11 -0.76 2.11
CA LEU A 80 2.67 -0.52 2.32
C LEU A 80 2.11 -1.41 3.45
N SER A 81 2.94 -1.73 4.45
CA SER A 81 2.50 -2.41 5.67
C SER A 81 1.27 -1.74 6.27
N GLY A 82 0.24 -2.54 6.56
CA GLY A 82 -1.03 -2.04 7.11
C GLY A 82 -2.09 -1.68 6.06
N LEU A 83 -1.73 -1.58 4.77
CA LEU A 83 -2.70 -1.29 3.71
C LEU A 83 -3.55 -2.51 3.33
N ILE A 84 -2.96 -3.70 3.30
CA ILE A 84 -3.61 -4.92 2.79
C ILE A 84 -3.83 -5.94 3.91
N TRP A 85 -5.09 -6.19 4.24
CA TRP A 85 -5.46 -7.27 5.15
C TRP A 85 -5.27 -8.63 4.47
N LEU A 86 -4.49 -9.51 5.09
CA LEU A 86 -4.37 -10.90 4.66
C LEU A 86 -5.45 -11.73 5.36
N PRO A 87 -6.26 -12.50 4.60
CA PRO A 87 -7.07 -13.58 5.15
C PRO A 87 -6.23 -14.51 6.02
N GLU A 88 -6.82 -15.07 7.08
CA GLU A 88 -6.10 -15.88 8.07
C GLU A 88 -5.31 -17.04 7.46
N HIS A 89 -5.85 -17.68 6.41
CA HIS A 89 -5.20 -18.80 5.72
C HIS A 89 -3.95 -18.40 4.91
N LEU A 90 -3.72 -17.09 4.68
CA LEU A 90 -2.52 -16.56 4.02
C LEU A 90 -1.51 -15.98 5.02
N ARG A 91 -1.84 -15.93 6.31
CA ARG A 91 -0.91 -15.50 7.36
C ARG A 91 0.04 -16.66 7.65
N GLY A 92 1.33 -16.48 7.37
CA GLY A 92 2.37 -17.48 7.64
C GLY A 92 2.79 -18.36 6.46
N GLN A 93 2.24 -18.13 5.26
CA GLN A 93 2.79 -18.68 4.01
C GLN A 93 3.73 -17.67 3.34
N THR A 94 4.83 -17.34 4.00
CA THR A 94 5.98 -16.72 3.35
C THR A 94 7.15 -17.68 3.55
N GLY A 95 7.35 -18.54 2.56
CA GLY A 95 8.49 -19.45 2.43
C GLY A 95 9.01 -19.40 1.01
#